data_AF-A0A6G0XXX2-F1
#
_entry.id   AF-A0A6G0XXX2-F1
#
_cell.length_a   1.000
_cell.length_b   1.000
_cell.length_c   1.000
_cell.angle_alpha   90.00
_cell.angle_beta   90.00
_cell.angle_gamma   90.00
#
_symmetry.space_group_name_H-M   'P 1'
#
loop_
_entity.id
_entity.type
_entity.pdbx_description
1 polymer ?
#
loop_
_entity_poly.entity_id
_entity_poly.type
_entity_poly.pdbx_seq_one_letter_code
_entity_poly.pdbx_strand_id
1 'polypeptide(L)'
;MTWKVLERRAVQIRVNEIVRFTEEMNSIDWKHYSLQFLDEVSFDNRGMLRTRGYCMRGEKLIYRGEFTRKARVSLLCFLSVDGITETFQTEGTFDRGQFIECCRSHALTSTVVKMYPGRGSVWVLDGAKIHCHCDIVHFLRSIGLVVIFLPPYCPFFHPIEYAFGLMKKRMKSQYKEGSKRSLDLFIADVLDEFTQFDMSSIYEHCGWSLAGVFDPRRSNDNDKVHVSQCEAYKVDDLLDLDENIEEEIEDAQRRDQ
;
A
#
# COMPACT_ATOMS: atom_id res chain seq x y z
N MET A 1 6.97 -12.73 14.68
CA MET A 1 7.65 -13.52 13.63
C MET A 1 8.11 -14.90 14.11
N THR A 2 7.82 -15.98 13.39
CA THR A 2 8.46 -17.29 13.62
C THR A 2 9.52 -17.55 12.56
N TRP A 3 10.70 -18.04 12.96
CA TRP A 3 11.86 -18.33 12.09
C TRP A 3 11.52 -19.05 10.77
N LYS A 4 10.49 -19.90 10.79
CA LYS A 4 10.01 -20.66 9.63
C LYS A 4 9.42 -19.80 8.50
N VAL A 5 9.02 -18.56 8.77
CA VAL A 5 8.36 -17.68 7.80
C VAL A 5 9.37 -16.84 7.02
N LEU A 6 10.38 -16.27 7.70
CA LEU A 6 11.53 -15.61 7.06
C LEU A 6 12.22 -16.56 6.07
N GLU A 7 12.37 -17.83 6.47
CA GLU A 7 12.96 -18.88 5.65
C GLU A 7 12.11 -19.18 4.40
N ARG A 8 10.77 -19.16 4.50
CA ARG A 8 9.88 -19.35 3.34
C ARG A 8 9.89 -18.17 2.37
N ARG A 9 9.91 -16.93 2.86
CA ARG A 9 10.02 -15.73 2.01
C ARG A 9 11.35 -15.68 1.28
N ALA A 10 12.45 -15.89 1.99
CA ALA A 10 13.79 -15.95 1.38
C ALA A 10 13.89 -17.04 0.29
N VAL A 11 13.16 -18.16 0.45
CA VAL A 11 13.07 -19.23 -0.56
C VAL A 11 12.24 -18.82 -1.79
N GLN A 12 11.25 -17.95 -1.63
CA GLN A 12 10.35 -17.53 -2.71
C GLN A 12 10.84 -16.31 -3.48
N ILE A 13 11.61 -15.44 -2.83
CA ILE A 13 12.26 -14.29 -3.47
C ILE A 13 13.32 -14.81 -4.44
N ARG A 14 13.10 -14.54 -5.74
CA ARG A 14 14.04 -14.92 -6.79
C ARG A 14 14.88 -13.71 -7.17
N VAL A 15 16.17 -13.75 -6.85
CA VAL A 15 17.14 -12.70 -7.20
C VAL A 15 17.07 -12.37 -8.69
N ASN A 16 16.90 -13.37 -9.57
CA ASN A 16 16.78 -13.15 -11.01
C ASN A 16 15.57 -12.28 -11.39
N GLU A 17 14.43 -12.39 -10.69
CA GLU A 17 13.27 -11.53 -10.96
C GLU A 17 13.51 -10.11 -10.46
N ILE A 18 14.21 -9.94 -9.33
CA ILE A 18 14.60 -8.61 -8.84
C ILE A 18 15.55 -7.94 -9.83
N VAL A 19 16.57 -8.67 -10.32
CA VAL A 19 17.51 -8.17 -11.33
C VAL A 19 16.78 -7.76 -12.61
N ARG A 20 15.91 -8.65 -13.13
CA ARG A 20 15.08 -8.35 -14.31
C ARG A 20 14.24 -7.09 -14.10
N PHE A 21 13.54 -6.99 -12.97
CA PHE A 21 12.72 -5.82 -12.63
C PHE A 21 13.57 -4.55 -12.55
N THR A 22 14.75 -4.63 -11.93
CA THR A 22 15.67 -3.48 -11.78
C THR A 22 16.17 -3.01 -13.14
N GLU A 23 16.54 -3.93 -14.04
CA GLU A 23 16.95 -3.61 -15.41
C GLU A 23 15.79 -2.99 -16.21
N GLU A 24 14.59 -3.56 -16.10
CA GLU A 24 13.38 -3.06 -16.75
C GLU A 24 13.06 -1.63 -16.29
N MET A 25 13.04 -1.38 -14.97
CA MET A 25 12.79 -0.04 -14.41
C MET A 25 13.87 0.97 -14.79
N ASN A 26 15.14 0.58 -14.76
CA ASN A 26 16.24 1.49 -15.09
C ASN A 26 16.37 1.75 -16.60
N SER A 27 15.65 1.01 -17.44
CA SER A 27 15.56 1.27 -18.89
C SER A 27 14.53 2.35 -19.25
N ILE A 28 13.65 2.71 -18.31
CA ILE A 28 12.57 3.68 -18.50
C ILE A 28 13.02 5.03 -17.91
N ASP A 29 12.82 6.13 -18.63
CA ASP A 29 12.99 7.47 -18.07
C ASP A 29 11.76 7.82 -17.22
N TRP A 30 11.80 7.47 -15.94
CA TRP A 30 10.78 7.81 -14.96
C TRP A 30 11.31 8.78 -13.91
N LYS A 31 10.39 9.54 -13.35
CA LYS A 31 10.60 10.43 -12.20
C LYS A 31 9.53 10.10 -11.15
N HIS A 32 9.74 10.48 -9.90
CA HIS A 32 8.76 10.22 -8.83
C HIS A 32 7.32 10.61 -9.20
N TYR A 33 7.13 11.80 -9.77
CA TYR A 33 5.80 12.27 -10.18
C TYR A 33 5.19 11.45 -11.33
N SER A 34 5.99 10.72 -12.10
CA SER A 34 5.50 9.88 -13.20
C SER A 34 5.01 8.51 -12.70
N LEU A 35 5.42 8.08 -11.51
CA LEU A 35 5.05 6.80 -10.93
C LEU A 35 3.66 6.88 -10.30
N GLN A 36 2.88 5.81 -10.47
CA GLN A 36 1.63 5.60 -9.77
C GLN A 36 1.55 4.14 -9.32
N PHE A 37 1.38 3.94 -8.02
CA PHE A 37 1.22 2.62 -7.42
C PHE A 37 -0.26 2.37 -7.19
N LEU A 38 -0.73 1.14 -7.37
CA LEU A 38 -2.10 0.80 -7.02
C LEU A 38 -2.19 -0.57 -6.39
N ASP A 39 -3.14 -0.68 -5.46
CA ASP A 39 -3.37 -1.90 -4.72
C ASP A 39 -4.69 -1.82 -3.96
N GLU A 40 -5.18 -2.98 -3.51
CA GLU A 40 -6.34 -3.07 -2.66
C GLU A 40 -5.98 -3.15 -1.18
N VAL A 41 -6.75 -2.43 -0.37
CA VAL A 41 -6.73 -2.54 1.09
C VAL A 41 -8.11 -2.85 1.61
N SER A 42 -8.19 -3.68 2.65
CA SER A 42 -9.44 -4.00 3.30
C SER A 42 -9.39 -3.66 4.78
N PHE A 43 -10.46 -3.04 5.27
CA PHE A 43 -10.65 -2.71 6.67
C PHE A 43 -11.86 -3.45 7.20
N ASP A 44 -11.70 -4.05 8.37
CA ASP A 44 -12.81 -4.44 9.21
C ASP A 44 -12.71 -3.72 10.56
N ASN A 45 -13.76 -3.81 11.36
CA ASN A 45 -13.77 -3.14 12.65
C ASN A 45 -12.72 -3.68 13.62
N ARG A 46 -12.22 -4.92 13.46
CA ARG A 46 -11.18 -5.50 14.31
C ARG A 46 -9.80 -4.93 13.97
N GLY A 47 -9.53 -4.72 12.68
CA GLY A 47 -8.34 -4.06 12.19
C GLY A 47 -8.20 -2.61 12.68
N MET A 48 -9.31 -2.00 13.11
CA MET A 48 -9.33 -0.66 13.71
C MET A 48 -9.23 -0.67 15.25
N LEU A 49 -9.24 -1.83 15.92
CA LEU A 49 -9.12 -1.90 17.37
C LEU A 49 -7.65 -1.86 17.80
N ARG A 50 -7.40 -1.22 18.95
CA ARG A 50 -6.09 -1.25 19.60
C ARG A 50 -5.85 -2.62 20.22
N THR A 51 -4.73 -3.24 19.86
CA THR A 51 -4.33 -4.57 20.37
C THR A 51 -3.41 -4.49 21.58
N ARG A 52 -2.78 -3.33 21.81
CA ARG A 52 -1.84 -3.09 22.91
C ARG A 52 -2.26 -1.86 23.71
N GLY A 53 -1.98 -1.89 25.01
CA GLY A 53 -2.26 -0.79 25.93
C GLY A 53 -1.41 -0.91 27.19
N TYR A 54 -1.33 0.18 27.95
CA TYR A 54 -0.57 0.23 29.19
C TYR A 54 -1.50 0.07 30.40
N CYS A 55 -1.07 -0.69 31.40
CA CYS A 55 -1.72 -0.80 32.70
C CYS A 55 -0.67 -0.82 33.81
N MET A 56 -1.11 -0.63 35.06
CA MET A 56 -0.22 -0.75 36.21
C MET A 56 0.32 -2.17 36.30
N ARG A 57 1.60 -2.29 36.67
CA ARG A 57 2.27 -3.59 36.77
C ARG A 57 1.54 -4.46 37.81
N GLY A 58 1.10 -5.64 37.37
CA GLY A 58 0.35 -6.59 38.21
C GLY A 58 -1.17 -6.52 38.05
N GLU A 59 -1.68 -5.53 37.30
CA GLU A 59 -3.10 -5.44 36.99
C GLU A 59 -3.41 -6.05 35.62
N LYS A 60 -4.65 -6.53 35.45
CA LYS A 60 -5.16 -6.96 34.15
C LYS A 60 -5.61 -5.72 33.37
N LEU A 61 -5.10 -5.56 32.15
CA LEU A 61 -5.62 -4.57 31.21
C LEU A 61 -7.06 -4.96 30.82
N ILE A 62 -8.04 -4.13 31.18
CA ILE A 62 -9.44 -4.33 30.81
C ILE A 62 -9.79 -3.34 29.70
N TYR A 63 -10.20 -3.87 28.55
CA TYR A 63 -10.73 -3.11 27.43
C TYR A 63 -12.20 -3.46 27.22
N ARG A 64 -13.06 -2.45 27.05
CA ARG A 64 -14.47 -2.62 26.69
C ARG A 64 -14.66 -2.19 25.25
N GLY A 65 -15.18 -3.08 24.42
CA GLY A 65 -15.47 -2.79 23.03
C GLY A 65 -16.61 -3.61 22.42
N GLU A 66 -16.99 -3.25 21.20
CA GLU A 66 -17.95 -3.92 20.32
C GLU A 66 -17.20 -4.99 19.50
N PHE A 67 -17.06 -6.18 20.07
CA PHE A 67 -16.40 -7.32 19.41
C PHE A 67 -17.24 -7.99 18.29
N THR A 68 -18.34 -7.37 17.89
CA THR A 68 -19.22 -7.84 16.82
C THR A 68 -18.57 -7.60 15.47
N ARG A 69 -18.55 -8.60 14.58
CA ARG A 69 -17.97 -8.44 13.24
C ARG A 69 -18.84 -7.48 12.41
N LYS A 70 -18.29 -6.35 11.98
CA LYS A 70 -18.93 -5.43 11.03
C LYS A 70 -18.57 -5.82 9.59
N ALA A 71 -19.34 -5.31 8.63
CA ALA A 71 -19.04 -5.51 7.20
C ALA A 71 -17.64 -4.98 6.87
N ARG A 72 -16.95 -5.69 5.97
CA ARG A 72 -15.62 -5.30 5.50
C ARG A 72 -15.78 -4.23 4.43
N VAL A 73 -15.04 -3.14 4.58
CA VAL A 73 -14.90 -2.12 3.56
C VAL A 73 -13.59 -2.38 2.83
N SER A 74 -13.63 -2.50 1.51
CA SER A 74 -12.44 -2.64 0.69
C SER A 74 -12.29 -1.42 -0.20
N LEU A 75 -11.05 -0.94 -0.30
CA LEU A 75 -10.66 0.18 -1.13
C LEU A 75 -9.64 -0.28 -2.18
N LEU A 76 -9.77 0.25 -3.39
CA LEU A 76 -8.70 0.25 -4.39
C LEU A 76 -8.13 1.66 -4.41
N CYS A 77 -6.84 1.80 -4.11
CA CYS A 77 -6.20 3.10 -3.95
C CYS A 77 -5.12 3.30 -5.02
N PHE A 78 -4.96 4.54 -5.47
CA PHE A 78 -3.90 4.96 -6.38
C PHE A 78 -2.99 5.95 -5.66
N LEU A 79 -1.70 5.65 -5.56
CA LEU A 79 -0.72 6.43 -4.84
C LEU A 79 0.29 7.09 -5.78
N SER A 80 0.54 8.38 -5.56
CA SER A 80 1.63 9.16 -6.17
C SER A 80 2.61 9.61 -5.07
N VAL A 81 3.72 10.22 -5.47
CA VAL A 81 4.69 10.81 -4.52
C VAL A 81 4.07 11.90 -3.64
N ASP A 82 3.04 12.57 -4.14
CA ASP A 82 2.33 13.65 -3.44
C ASP A 82 1.17 13.14 -2.54
N GLY A 83 0.96 11.82 -2.46
CA GLY A 83 -0.10 11.19 -1.66
C GLY A 83 -1.09 10.36 -2.48
N ILE A 84 -2.23 10.03 -1.85
CA ILE A 84 -3.30 9.27 -2.49
C ILE A 84 -4.01 10.14 -3.52
N THR A 85 -4.07 9.65 -4.75
CA THR A 85 -4.62 10.36 -5.92
C THR A 85 -6.07 10.03 -6.21
N GLU A 86 -6.48 8.79 -5.95
CA GLU A 86 -7.86 8.33 -6.16
C GLU A 86 -8.12 7.09 -5.31
N THR A 87 -9.37 6.91 -4.90
CA THR A 87 -9.83 5.75 -4.15
C THR A 87 -11.21 5.30 -4.60
N PHE A 88 -11.36 4.00 -4.85
CA PHE A 88 -12.65 3.38 -5.11
C PHE A 88 -13.04 2.49 -3.93
N GLN A 89 -14.30 2.53 -3.52
CA GLN A 89 -14.82 1.71 -2.43
C GLN A 89 -15.75 0.63 -2.96
N THR A 90 -15.66 -0.58 -2.40
CA THR A 90 -16.61 -1.66 -2.62
C THR A 90 -16.96 -2.35 -1.30
N GLU A 91 -18.16 -2.91 -1.21
CA GLU A 91 -18.52 -3.82 -0.13
C GLU A 91 -18.01 -5.22 -0.48
N GLY A 92 -17.17 -5.81 0.38
CA GLY A 92 -16.59 -7.13 0.09
C GLY A 92 -15.31 -7.05 -0.74
N THR A 93 -15.04 -8.00 -1.64
CA THR A 93 -13.79 -8.04 -2.43
C THR A 93 -14.02 -7.46 -3.81
N PHE A 94 -13.03 -6.73 -4.33
CA PHE A 94 -13.04 -6.33 -5.74
C PHE A 94 -13.06 -7.58 -6.62
N ASP A 95 -14.11 -7.70 -7.43
CA ASP A 95 -14.07 -8.61 -8.55
C ASP A 95 -13.25 -8.00 -9.71
N ARG A 96 -12.90 -8.84 -10.68
CA ARG A 96 -12.13 -8.42 -11.85
C ARG A 96 -12.82 -7.30 -12.64
N GLY A 97 -14.14 -7.34 -12.78
CA GLY A 97 -14.88 -6.36 -13.56
C GLY A 97 -14.84 -4.98 -12.89
N GLN A 98 -15.08 -4.94 -11.58
CA GLN A 98 -14.97 -3.74 -10.75
C GLN A 98 -13.56 -3.16 -10.79
N PHE A 99 -12.53 -4.00 -10.62
CA PHE A 99 -11.14 -3.55 -10.70
C PHE A 99 -10.83 -2.87 -12.05
N ILE A 100 -11.15 -3.54 -13.16
CA ILE A 100 -10.91 -3.01 -14.51
C ILE A 100 -11.64 -1.69 -14.71
N GLU A 101 -12.89 -1.59 -14.27
CA GLU A 101 -13.68 -0.37 -14.43
C GLU A 101 -13.10 0.79 -13.61
N CYS A 102 -12.67 0.53 -12.37
CA CYS A 102 -12.02 1.54 -11.53
C CYS A 102 -10.72 2.04 -12.17
N CYS A 103 -9.87 1.14 -12.66
CA CYS A 103 -8.64 1.51 -13.37
C CYS A 103 -8.92 2.32 -14.64
N ARG A 104 -9.94 1.93 -15.44
CA ARG A 104 -10.35 2.69 -16.63
C ARG A 104 -10.84 4.08 -16.27
N SER A 105 -11.71 4.17 -15.28
CA SER A 105 -12.23 5.46 -14.79
C SER A 105 -11.07 6.36 -14.39
N HIS A 106 -10.19 5.91 -13.49
CA HIS A 106 -9.05 6.69 -13.04
C HIS A 106 -8.14 7.13 -14.19
N ALA A 107 -7.79 6.21 -15.11
CA ALA A 107 -6.91 6.52 -16.22
C ALA A 107 -7.50 7.54 -17.22
N LEU A 108 -8.83 7.64 -17.33
CA LEU A 108 -9.52 8.54 -18.26
C LEU A 108 -9.94 9.87 -17.62
N THR A 109 -10.33 9.86 -16.33
CA THR A 109 -10.91 11.03 -15.67
C THR A 109 -9.93 11.77 -14.78
N SER A 110 -8.84 11.13 -14.35
CA SER A 110 -7.87 11.75 -13.47
C SER A 110 -7.12 12.89 -14.15
N THR A 111 -7.00 14.02 -13.46
CA THR A 111 -6.17 15.15 -13.90
C THR A 111 -4.68 14.90 -13.66
N VAL A 112 -4.36 13.89 -12.84
CA VAL A 112 -2.99 13.50 -12.47
C VAL A 112 -2.37 12.61 -13.53
N VAL A 113 -3.17 11.71 -14.13
CA VAL A 113 -2.72 10.72 -15.10
C VAL A 113 -2.56 11.37 -16.47
N LYS A 114 -1.35 11.30 -17.02
CA LYS A 114 -1.00 11.80 -18.35
C LYS A 114 -0.27 10.71 -19.13
N MET A 115 -0.28 10.81 -20.44
CA MET A 115 0.51 9.94 -21.31
C MET A 115 2.01 10.04 -20.97
N TYR A 116 2.73 8.92 -21.05
CA TYR A 116 4.18 8.87 -20.82
C TYR A 116 4.94 9.84 -21.73
N PRO A 117 5.94 10.60 -21.22
CA PRO A 117 6.57 10.57 -19.88
C PRO A 117 5.94 11.53 -18.85
N GLY A 118 4.63 11.79 -18.95
CA GLY A 118 3.90 12.70 -18.06
C GLY A 118 3.74 12.21 -16.62
N ARG A 119 3.04 13.01 -15.81
CA ARG A 119 2.67 12.66 -14.43
C ARG A 119 1.73 11.45 -14.40
N GLY A 120 1.91 10.57 -13.42
CA GLY A 120 1.13 9.33 -13.25
C GLY A 120 1.11 8.41 -14.48
N SER A 121 2.16 8.46 -15.32
CA SER A 121 2.21 7.75 -16.60
C SER A 121 2.79 6.34 -16.52
N VAL A 122 3.45 5.99 -15.41
CA VAL A 122 4.06 4.69 -15.15
C VAL A 122 3.33 4.05 -13.98
N TRP A 123 2.49 3.06 -14.28
CA TRP A 123 1.72 2.32 -13.29
C TRP A 123 2.52 1.10 -12.84
N VAL A 124 2.71 0.98 -11.53
CA VAL A 124 3.41 -0.14 -10.89
C VAL A 124 2.37 -0.93 -10.10
N LEU A 125 2.27 -2.22 -10.39
CA LEU A 125 1.32 -3.14 -9.77
C LEU A 125 2.05 -4.36 -9.21
N ASP A 126 1.44 -5.04 -8.24
CA ASP A 126 1.87 -6.37 -7.85
C ASP A 126 1.48 -7.45 -8.91
N GLY A 127 1.90 -8.69 -8.67
CA GLY A 127 1.66 -9.82 -9.57
C GLY A 127 0.28 -10.49 -9.42
N ALA A 128 -0.71 -9.87 -8.75
CA ALA A 128 -2.02 -10.49 -8.54
C ALA A 128 -2.71 -10.85 -9.87
N LYS A 129 -3.50 -11.94 -9.87
CA LYS A 129 -4.17 -12.43 -11.09
C LYS A 129 -5.16 -11.43 -11.70
N ILE A 130 -5.74 -10.55 -10.87
CA ILE A 130 -6.65 -9.50 -11.33
C ILE A 130 -5.89 -8.33 -11.99
N HIS A 131 -4.67 -8.03 -11.51
CA HIS A 131 -3.79 -6.99 -12.05
C HIS A 131 -3.17 -7.40 -13.39
N CYS A 132 -2.78 -8.67 -13.51
CA CYS A 132 -2.17 -9.24 -14.70
C CYS A 132 -3.16 -9.47 -15.87
N HIS A 133 -4.39 -9.00 -15.79
CA HIS A 133 -5.39 -9.24 -16.82
C HIS A 133 -5.04 -8.53 -18.13
N CYS A 134 -5.07 -9.25 -19.25
CA CYS A 134 -4.66 -8.69 -20.53
C CYS A 134 -5.50 -7.47 -20.94
N ASP A 135 -6.81 -7.46 -20.67
CA ASP A 135 -7.68 -6.35 -21.09
C ASP A 135 -7.29 -5.01 -20.46
N ILE A 136 -6.90 -5.00 -19.17
CA ILE A 136 -6.49 -3.75 -18.52
C ILE A 136 -5.10 -3.32 -19.00
N VAL A 137 -4.17 -4.26 -19.14
CA VAL A 137 -2.81 -3.97 -19.64
C VAL A 137 -2.86 -3.40 -21.06
N HIS A 138 -3.64 -4.01 -21.96
CA HIS A 138 -3.80 -3.51 -23.33
C HIS A 138 -4.49 -2.14 -23.36
N PHE A 139 -5.51 -1.94 -22.53
CA PHE A 139 -6.20 -0.65 -22.43
C PHE A 139 -5.25 0.46 -21.96
N LEU A 140 -4.55 0.27 -20.84
CA LEU A 140 -3.64 1.28 -20.29
C LEU A 140 -2.50 1.61 -21.28
N ARG A 141 -1.95 0.60 -21.95
CA ARG A 141 -0.95 0.81 -23.02
C ARG A 141 -1.51 1.57 -24.22
N SER A 142 -2.78 1.33 -24.60
CA SER A 142 -3.39 2.01 -25.75
C SER A 142 -3.58 3.52 -25.55
N ILE A 143 -3.71 3.97 -24.30
CA ILE A 143 -3.77 5.39 -23.94
C ILE A 143 -2.37 5.97 -23.59
N GLY A 144 -1.31 5.18 -23.81
CA GLY A 144 0.09 5.57 -23.68
C GLY A 144 0.63 5.59 -22.25
N LEU A 145 0.08 4.75 -21.37
CA LEU A 145 0.67 4.46 -20.05
C LEU A 145 1.63 3.29 -20.14
N VAL A 146 2.67 3.34 -19.29
CA VAL A 146 3.61 2.24 -19.08
C VAL A 146 3.12 1.44 -17.87
N VAL A 147 3.01 0.12 -18.01
CA VAL A 147 2.54 -0.78 -16.95
C VAL A 147 3.66 -1.74 -16.61
N ILE A 148 4.12 -1.71 -15.36
CA ILE A 148 5.19 -2.53 -14.82
C ILE A 148 4.68 -3.34 -13.63
N PHE A 149 5.15 -4.58 -13.52
CA PHE A 149 4.80 -5.48 -12.43
C PHE A 149 5.98 -5.66 -11.48
N LEU A 150 5.72 -5.61 -10.18
CA LEU A 150 6.71 -5.90 -9.15
C LEU A 150 7.16 -7.37 -9.21
N PRO A 151 8.39 -7.65 -8.76
CA PRO A 151 8.84 -9.02 -8.60
C PRO A 151 7.98 -9.74 -7.54
N PRO A 152 7.69 -11.04 -7.73
CA PRO A 152 6.87 -11.79 -6.79
C PRO A 152 7.45 -11.77 -5.37
N TYR A 153 6.59 -11.62 -4.37
CA TYR A 153 6.95 -11.61 -2.95
C TYR A 153 7.88 -10.45 -2.53
N CYS A 154 7.86 -9.32 -3.26
CA CYS A 154 8.62 -8.12 -2.93
C CYS A 154 7.73 -6.89 -2.61
N PRO A 155 6.87 -6.97 -1.57
CA PRO A 155 6.00 -5.86 -1.16
C PRO A 155 6.78 -4.67 -0.59
N PHE A 156 8.00 -4.89 -0.09
CA PHE A 156 8.91 -3.84 0.38
C PHE A 156 9.43 -2.91 -0.74
N PHE A 157 9.18 -3.25 -2.01
CA PHE A 157 9.37 -2.34 -3.14
C PHE A 157 8.12 -1.52 -3.47
N HIS A 158 7.02 -1.71 -2.74
CA HIS A 158 5.70 -1.15 -3.03
C HIS A 158 5.32 -0.05 -2.00
N PRO A 159 5.51 1.24 -2.30
CA PRO A 159 5.24 2.33 -1.36
C PRO A 159 3.81 2.37 -0.80
N ILE A 160 2.83 1.86 -1.56
CA ILE A 160 1.43 1.85 -1.12
C ILE A 160 1.17 0.90 0.05
N GLU A 161 1.97 -0.14 0.24
CA GLU A 161 1.90 -1.02 1.41
C GLU A 161 2.23 -0.25 2.70
N TYR A 162 3.29 0.57 2.64
CA TYR A 162 3.66 1.47 3.75
C TYR A 162 2.57 2.52 4.00
N ALA A 163 2.00 3.09 2.94
CA ALA A 163 0.89 4.03 3.06
C ALA A 163 -0.34 3.38 3.72
N PHE A 164 -0.68 2.13 3.35
CA PHE A 164 -1.76 1.37 3.97
C PHE A 164 -1.51 1.06 5.43
N GLY A 165 -0.29 0.67 5.79
CA GLY A 165 0.08 0.47 7.17
C GLY A 165 -0.08 1.76 7.99
N LEU A 166 0.43 2.90 7.49
CA LEU A 166 0.30 4.21 8.15
C LEU A 166 -1.18 4.57 8.34
N MET A 167 -1.99 4.38 7.31
CA MET A 167 -3.43 4.60 7.35
C MET A 167 -4.11 3.71 8.39
N LYS A 168 -3.80 2.41 8.44
CA LYS A 168 -4.36 1.49 9.46
C LYS A 168 -3.97 1.90 10.87
N LYS A 169 -2.72 2.34 11.07
CA LYS A 169 -2.26 2.86 12.36
C LYS A 169 -3.02 4.11 12.75
N ARG A 170 -3.25 5.03 11.80
CA ARG A 170 -4.05 6.23 12.02
C ARG A 170 -5.49 5.91 12.39
N MET A 171 -6.09 4.95 11.68
CA MET A 171 -7.42 4.42 11.99
C MET A 171 -7.47 3.84 13.41
N LYS A 172 -6.53 2.96 13.79
CA LYS A 172 -6.44 2.40 15.16
C LYS A 172 -6.28 3.48 16.24
N SER A 173 -5.60 4.57 15.91
CA SER A 173 -5.38 5.67 16.85
C SER A 173 -6.65 6.50 17.07
N GLN A 174 -7.37 6.83 16.00
CA GLN A 174 -8.53 7.72 16.03
C GLN A 174 -9.88 7.01 16.26
N TYR A 175 -9.99 5.74 15.88
CA TYR A 175 -11.26 5.02 15.91
C TYR A 175 -11.84 5.00 17.33
N LYS A 176 -13.06 5.53 17.46
CA LYS A 176 -13.82 5.57 18.71
C LYS A 176 -15.05 4.68 18.58
N GLU A 177 -15.07 3.64 19.38
CA GLU A 177 -16.14 2.66 19.41
C GLU A 177 -17.43 3.24 20.01
N GLY A 178 -18.60 2.81 19.52
CA GLY A 178 -19.90 3.35 19.92
C GLY A 178 -20.19 4.77 19.41
N SER A 179 -19.34 5.32 18.55
CA SER A 179 -19.61 6.58 17.86
C SER A 179 -20.84 6.44 16.95
N LYS A 180 -21.71 7.46 16.94
CA LYS A 180 -22.84 7.55 16.00
C LYS A 180 -22.39 7.84 14.56
N ARG A 181 -21.10 8.13 14.36
CA ARG A 181 -20.51 8.42 13.05
C ARG A 181 -20.44 7.16 12.21
N SER A 182 -20.82 7.23 10.94
CA SER A 182 -20.67 6.12 10.01
C SER A 182 -19.20 5.79 9.78
N LEU A 183 -18.90 4.52 9.53
CA LEU A 183 -17.55 4.05 9.22
C LEU A 183 -17.02 4.69 7.93
N ASP A 184 -17.88 4.89 6.93
CA ASP A 184 -17.49 5.50 5.66
C ASP A 184 -17.00 6.93 5.84
N LEU A 185 -17.70 7.73 6.66
CA LEU A 185 -17.26 9.10 6.98
C LEU A 185 -15.97 9.14 7.80
N PHE A 186 -15.69 8.09 8.57
CA PHE A 186 -14.43 7.98 9.30
C PHE A 186 -13.28 7.59 8.37
N ILE A 187 -13.51 6.64 7.46
CA ILE A 187 -12.53 6.23 6.45
C ILE A 187 -12.22 7.41 5.53
N ALA A 188 -13.23 8.16 5.08
CA ALA A 188 -13.05 9.34 4.24
C ALA A 188 -12.18 10.41 4.92
N ASP A 189 -12.40 10.73 6.20
CA ASP A 189 -11.56 11.68 6.94
C ASP A 189 -10.10 11.22 7.00
N VAL A 190 -9.88 9.93 7.27
CA VAL A 190 -8.52 9.40 7.33
C VAL A 190 -7.88 9.45 5.94
N LEU A 191 -8.59 9.08 4.87
CA LEU A 191 -8.09 9.15 3.51
C LEU A 191 -7.70 10.58 3.12
N ASP A 192 -8.51 11.57 3.51
CA ASP A 192 -8.24 12.99 3.24
C ASP A 192 -6.88 13.44 3.81
N GLU A 193 -6.50 12.95 5.00
CA GLU A 193 -5.18 13.20 5.60
C GLU A 193 -4.02 12.68 4.73
N PHE A 194 -4.25 11.66 3.90
CA PHE A 194 -3.24 11.05 3.03
C PHE A 194 -3.26 11.58 1.59
N THR A 195 -4.19 12.46 1.23
CA THR A 195 -4.27 13.04 -0.13
C THR A 195 -3.13 14.03 -0.44
N GLN A 196 -2.63 14.72 0.60
CA GLN A 196 -1.52 15.70 0.50
C GLN A 196 -0.29 15.27 1.30
N PHE A 197 -0.10 13.96 1.46
CA PHE A 197 0.99 13.41 2.26
C PHE A 197 2.23 13.20 1.39
N ASP A 198 3.37 13.77 1.80
CA ASP A 198 4.64 13.58 1.12
C ASP A 198 5.18 12.15 1.27
N MET A 199 5.11 11.38 0.18
CA MET A 199 5.57 10.00 0.11
C MET A 199 7.02 9.86 -0.36
N SER A 200 7.74 10.96 -0.62
CA SER A 200 9.10 10.94 -1.20
C SER A 200 10.07 10.08 -0.38
N SER A 201 9.97 10.17 0.94
CA SER A 201 10.79 9.39 1.87
C SER A 201 10.49 7.88 1.80
N ILE A 202 9.21 7.50 1.70
CA ILE A 202 8.77 6.11 1.55
C ILE A 202 9.22 5.56 0.20
N TYR A 203 9.14 6.37 -0.85
CA TYR A 203 9.65 6.03 -2.18
C TYR A 203 11.15 5.71 -2.10
N GLU A 204 11.95 6.57 -1.49
CA GLU A 204 13.39 6.34 -1.35
C GLU A 204 13.73 5.10 -0.54
N HIS A 205 12.96 4.83 0.52
CA HIS A 205 13.10 3.61 1.32
C HIS A 205 12.79 2.35 0.50
N CYS A 206 11.72 2.38 -0.29
CA CYS A 206 11.34 1.30 -1.20
C CYS A 206 12.28 1.14 -2.41
N GLY A 207 13.37 1.93 -2.51
CA GLY A 207 14.36 1.85 -3.58
C GLY A 207 14.12 2.80 -4.76
N TRP A 208 13.09 3.64 -4.73
CA TRP A 208 12.76 4.59 -5.79
C TRP A 208 13.50 5.91 -5.55
N SER A 209 14.64 6.12 -6.21
CA SER A 209 15.43 7.34 -6.02
C SER A 209 14.89 8.54 -6.83
N LEU A 210 15.12 9.75 -6.31
CA LEU A 210 14.84 11.01 -7.03
C LEU A 210 15.60 11.14 -8.36
N ALA A 211 16.69 10.38 -8.53
CA ALA A 211 17.49 10.37 -9.75
C ALA A 211 16.84 9.58 -10.91
N GLY A 212 15.66 8.97 -10.69
CA GLY A 212 15.03 8.10 -11.70
C GLY A 212 15.69 6.72 -11.80
N VAL A 213 16.31 6.26 -10.71
CA VAL A 213 16.97 4.96 -10.63
C VAL A 213 16.34 4.13 -9.53
N PHE A 214 16.06 2.87 -9.82
CA PHE A 214 15.59 1.89 -8.86
C PHE A 214 16.78 1.14 -8.27
N ASP A 215 16.93 1.20 -6.94
CA ASP A 215 17.98 0.50 -6.19
C ASP A 215 17.35 -0.53 -5.22
N PRO A 216 17.38 -1.83 -5.56
CA PRO A 216 16.76 -2.86 -4.75
C PRO A 216 17.46 -3.11 -3.40
N ARG A 217 18.62 -2.48 -3.14
CA ARG A 217 19.36 -2.65 -1.89
C ARG A 217 18.82 -1.78 -0.75
N ARG A 218 18.20 -0.64 -1.09
CA ARG A 218 17.73 0.34 -0.10
C ARG A 218 16.56 -0.17 0.75
N SER A 219 15.70 -1.00 0.17
CA SER A 219 14.57 -1.60 0.90
C SER A 219 14.98 -2.71 1.87
N ASN A 220 16.23 -3.18 1.79
CA ASN A 220 16.76 -4.27 2.60
C ASN A 220 17.61 -3.79 3.79
N ASP A 221 18.02 -2.52 3.77
CA ASP A 221 18.67 -1.92 4.92
C ASP A 221 17.58 -1.54 5.93
N ASN A 222 17.77 -1.94 7.20
CA ASN A 222 16.96 -1.51 8.35
C ASN A 222 17.07 0.03 8.62
N ASP A 223 17.42 0.80 7.59
CA ASP A 223 17.61 2.23 7.59
C ASP A 223 16.24 2.92 7.44
N LYS A 224 15.60 3.04 8.61
CA LYS A 224 14.78 4.15 9.10
C LYS A 224 14.42 5.21 8.04
N VAL A 225 13.15 5.25 7.63
CA VAL A 225 12.62 6.33 6.80
C VAL A 225 12.58 7.64 7.60
N HIS A 226 13.29 8.67 7.16
CA HIS A 226 13.21 10.01 7.72
C HIS A 226 12.31 10.90 6.84
N VAL A 227 11.04 11.04 7.21
CA VAL A 227 10.10 11.94 6.52
C VAL A 227 10.13 13.31 7.20
N SER A 228 10.50 14.37 6.49
CA SER A 228 10.67 15.72 7.03
C SER A 228 9.35 16.43 7.41
N GLN A 229 8.19 15.89 7.01
CA GLN A 229 6.86 16.30 7.51
C GLN A 229 6.33 15.41 8.65
N CYS A 230 7.05 14.35 9.04
CA CYS A 230 6.64 13.43 10.09
C CYS A 230 7.27 13.78 11.45
N GLU A 231 6.86 14.88 12.07
CA GLU A 231 6.93 14.93 13.55
C GLU A 231 5.92 13.95 14.19
N ALA A 232 4.96 13.44 13.40
CA ALA A 232 3.90 12.53 13.85
C ALA A 232 4.25 11.03 13.77
N TYR A 233 5.18 10.62 12.90
CA TYR A 233 5.55 9.21 12.69
C TYR A 233 7.04 9.03 12.96
N LYS A 234 7.36 8.50 14.14
CA LYS A 234 8.74 8.22 14.56
C LYS A 234 9.26 7.02 13.78
N VAL A 235 10.58 6.90 13.72
CA VAL A 235 11.26 5.73 13.14
C VAL A 235 10.72 4.39 13.65
N ASP A 236 10.47 4.27 14.96
CA ASP A 236 9.93 3.04 15.54
C ASP A 236 8.53 2.72 14.98
N ASP A 237 7.80 3.74 14.55
CA ASP A 237 6.49 3.59 13.93
C ASP A 237 6.57 2.93 12.55
N LEU A 238 7.68 3.08 11.82
CA LEU A 238 7.90 2.46 10.51
C LEU A 238 8.42 1.03 10.60
N LEU A 239 9.22 0.72 11.62
CA LEU A 239 9.62 -0.66 11.93
C LEU A 239 8.41 -1.50 12.36
N ASP A 240 7.52 -0.93 13.18
CA ASP A 240 6.23 -1.54 13.49
C ASP A 240 5.38 -1.74 12.22
N LEU A 241 5.53 -0.87 11.20
CA LEU A 241 4.77 -0.99 9.95
C LEU A 241 5.31 -2.11 9.07
N ASP A 242 6.63 -2.24 8.93
CA ASP A 242 7.23 -3.41 8.28
C ASP A 242 6.70 -4.69 8.93
N GLU A 243 6.76 -4.82 10.27
CA GLU A 243 6.24 -6.00 10.97
C GLU A 243 4.73 -6.23 10.74
N ASN A 244 3.92 -5.18 10.67
CA ASN A 244 2.47 -5.30 10.45
C ASN A 244 2.12 -5.64 8.99
N ILE A 245 2.79 -5.03 8.01
CA ILE A 245 2.67 -5.36 6.57
C ILE A 245 3.02 -6.83 6.41
N GLU A 246 4.11 -7.26 7.05
CA GLU A 246 4.53 -8.65 7.07
C GLU A 246 3.46 -9.60 7.65
N GLU A 247 2.78 -9.24 8.75
CA GLU A 247 1.68 -10.04 9.32
C GLU A 247 0.42 -10.06 8.43
N GLU A 248 0.06 -8.96 7.79
CA GLU A 248 -1.12 -8.90 6.92
C GLU A 248 -0.97 -9.72 5.63
N ILE A 249 0.26 -9.78 5.09
CA ILE A 249 0.59 -10.67 3.99
C ILE A 249 0.47 -12.13 4.40
N GLU A 250 0.91 -12.51 5.62
CA GLU A 250 0.73 -13.88 6.12
C GLU A 250 -0.75 -14.28 6.15
N ASP A 251 -1.62 -13.32 6.45
CA ASP A 251 -3.06 -13.52 6.54
C ASP A 251 -3.73 -13.55 5.16
N ALA A 252 -3.28 -12.74 4.20
CA ALA A 252 -3.74 -12.78 2.81
C ALA A 252 -3.35 -14.10 2.12
N GLN A 253 -2.11 -14.55 2.30
CA GLN A 253 -1.60 -15.79 1.68
C GLN A 253 -2.24 -17.07 2.22
N ARG A 254 -2.71 -17.06 3.47
CA ARG A 254 -3.52 -18.17 4.03
C ARG A 254 -4.93 -18.23 3.47
N ARG A 255 -5.45 -17.13 2.93
CA ARG A 255 -6.82 -17.03 2.40
C ARG A 255 -6.92 -17.43 0.93
N ASP A 256 -5.79 -17.41 0.21
CA ASP A 256 -5.69 -17.81 -1.21
C ASP A 256 -5.32 -19.30 -1.41
N GLN A 257 -5.14 -20.07 -0.33
CA GLN A 257 -5.01 -21.54 -0.32
C GLN A 257 -6.35 -22.20 -0.03
#